data_AF-A0A135LT89-F1
#
_entry.id   AF-A0A135LT89-F1
#
_cell.length_a   1.000
_cell.length_b   1.000
_cell.length_c   1.000
_cell.angle_alpha   90.00
_cell.angle_beta   90.00
_cell.angle_gamma   90.00
#
_symmetry.space_group_name_H-M   'P 1'
#
loop_
_entity.id
_entity.type
_entity.pdbx_description
1 polymer ?
#
loop_
_entity_poly.entity_id
_entity_poly.type
_entity_poly.pdbx_seq_one_letter_code
_entity_poly.pdbx_strand_id
1 'polypeptide(L)'
;MRSILVALAVGNGTGPELLAIFEKVIIALAAPYNVEIRFVTSPRTYHSYSTLLAINDTDVVSSETLTDADHYEAFCRQVVSLGACAIFRTSISAQALYMVRDRLQAVKIEHFKLSSSASMLLVRDQAQGFYSGLNKMDSNQETVSRSSYFSKKVFDQILTFSLARSREVWGSEPPTVTLVYKFHLFDGLFYSWAKEWKKSYGVDIQFIQGDTMNRNLLAFGVQGNQLLICSNEYADIMQTMLLDRFGFGAQESACAENVYLAAGVDKGLSEYQTAHGSADDITGKGVVNPTATIRAAAALLERYGGCQGVQRQMDITLDELRAKNIRTFDQGGTTKTEPFVDALLRRIAPNLPINVSANHPGAEGPTSAPHRVDSYSPHRAKSCLVVMDFQNDFMAQYKTPRVMLRIKEYMPRVVDWARREGIEIAWVRFLGDEKYQPATWRQRNQMQGRRAWCKEGSWGAEIASCVQVHTADRVFDKKAYFDPFLGEDFTNYVTRFEHLVVVGLFADICVDAAVRGAFQRGLWTTVVRECTAGLHLPEEQSFAYMQAVYGSEVVGINQFLSTGPVANL
;
A
#
# COMPACT_ATOMS: atom_id res chain seq x y z
N MET A 1 -14.94 -23.62 17.37
CA MET A 1 -14.99 -22.15 17.28
C MET A 1 -13.69 -21.63 17.86
N ARG A 2 -12.89 -20.89 17.09
CA ARG A 2 -11.66 -20.27 17.62
C ARG A 2 -12.09 -19.05 18.43
N SER A 3 -11.50 -18.81 19.59
CA SER A 3 -11.82 -17.65 20.43
C SER A 3 -10.55 -16.84 20.65
N ILE A 4 -10.59 -15.53 20.44
CA ILE A 4 -9.48 -14.62 20.76
C ILE A 4 -9.94 -13.57 21.77
N LEU A 5 -9.05 -13.23 22.70
CA LEU A 5 -9.27 -12.17 23.69
C LEU A 5 -8.49 -10.92 23.25
N VAL A 6 -9.21 -9.82 23.05
CA VAL A 6 -8.65 -8.51 22.68
C VAL A 6 -8.80 -7.56 23.84
N ALA A 7 -7.70 -6.95 24.27
CA ALA A 7 -7.74 -5.90 25.28
C ALA A 7 -8.08 -4.55 24.64
N LEU A 8 -8.83 -3.72 25.35
CA LEU A 8 -9.30 -2.41 24.85
C LEU A 8 -8.84 -1.32 25.80
N ALA A 9 -8.15 -0.31 25.28
CA ALA A 9 -7.74 0.88 26.03
C ALA A 9 -8.22 2.16 25.34
N VAL A 10 -9.05 2.93 26.03
CA VAL A 10 -9.75 4.07 25.44
C VAL A 10 -9.22 5.35 26.04
N GLY A 11 -8.85 6.31 25.20
CA GLY A 11 -8.66 7.69 25.66
C GLY A 11 -9.79 8.62 25.25
N ASN A 12 -9.71 9.85 25.73
CA ASN A 12 -10.69 10.91 25.48
C ASN A 12 -10.78 11.33 24.00
N GLY A 13 -11.70 12.25 23.70
CA GLY A 13 -11.98 12.73 22.36
C GLY A 13 -12.85 11.73 21.58
N THR A 14 -12.50 11.47 20.33
CA THR A 14 -13.19 10.48 19.45
C THR A 14 -12.96 9.02 19.86
N GLY A 15 -12.19 8.76 20.92
CA GLY A 15 -11.83 7.42 21.37
C GLY A 15 -13.02 6.47 21.59
N PRO A 16 -14.08 6.86 22.32
CA PRO A 16 -15.26 6.02 22.51
C PRO A 16 -15.99 5.70 21.20
N GLU A 17 -16.09 6.66 20.26
CA GLU A 17 -16.70 6.43 18.94
C GLU A 17 -15.89 5.38 18.15
N LEU A 18 -14.57 5.51 18.14
CA LEU A 18 -13.66 4.58 17.46
C LEU A 18 -13.65 3.20 18.10
N LEU A 19 -13.82 3.11 19.43
CA LEU A 19 -13.94 1.83 20.11
C LEU A 19 -15.20 1.07 19.64
N ALA A 20 -16.35 1.74 19.62
CA ALA A 20 -17.60 1.13 19.17
C ALA A 20 -17.49 0.63 17.71
N ILE A 21 -16.82 1.41 16.85
CA ILE A 21 -16.53 1.01 15.47
C ILE A 21 -15.61 -0.20 15.41
N PHE A 22 -14.55 -0.22 16.23
CA PHE A 22 -13.63 -1.35 16.30
C PHE A 22 -14.36 -2.64 16.66
N GLU A 23 -15.16 -2.63 17.74
CA GLU A 23 -15.92 -3.79 18.19
C GLU A 23 -16.91 -4.27 17.11
N LYS A 24 -17.68 -3.35 16.52
CA LYS A 24 -18.63 -3.64 15.43
C LYS A 24 -17.93 -4.29 14.25
N VAL A 25 -16.82 -3.70 13.79
CA VAL A 25 -16.10 -4.16 12.60
C VAL A 25 -15.40 -5.49 12.86
N ILE A 26 -14.67 -5.64 13.97
CA ILE A 26 -13.93 -6.87 14.24
C ILE A 26 -14.86 -8.08 14.40
N ILE A 27 -16.01 -7.91 15.06
CA ILE A 27 -17.03 -8.98 15.18
C ILE A 27 -17.58 -9.35 13.80
N ALA A 28 -17.94 -8.34 12.99
CA ALA A 28 -18.49 -8.58 11.65
C ALA A 28 -17.49 -9.28 10.71
N LEU A 29 -16.20 -8.90 10.79
CA LEU A 29 -15.12 -9.53 10.01
C LEU A 29 -14.79 -10.94 10.50
N ALA A 30 -14.98 -11.23 11.78
CA ALA A 30 -14.69 -12.53 12.38
C ALA A 30 -15.78 -13.58 12.12
N ALA A 31 -17.05 -13.16 12.02
CA ALA A 31 -18.20 -14.04 11.91
C ALA A 31 -18.10 -15.08 10.76
N PRO A 32 -17.68 -14.73 9.53
CA PRO A 32 -17.52 -15.69 8.43
C PRO A 32 -16.47 -16.78 8.69
N TYR A 33 -15.48 -16.48 9.53
CA TYR A 33 -14.39 -17.39 9.89
C TYR A 33 -14.70 -18.23 11.14
N ASN A 34 -15.90 -18.10 11.71
CA ASN A 34 -16.31 -18.77 12.95
C ASN A 34 -15.32 -18.51 14.11
N VAL A 35 -14.85 -17.27 14.19
CA VAL A 35 -13.97 -16.77 15.25
C VAL A 35 -14.81 -15.94 16.22
N GLU A 36 -14.83 -16.34 17.49
CA GLU A 36 -15.41 -15.58 18.59
C GLU A 36 -14.41 -14.52 19.06
N ILE A 37 -14.91 -13.28 19.24
CA ILE A 37 -14.12 -12.18 19.80
C ILE A 37 -14.62 -11.90 21.21
N ARG A 38 -13.70 -11.97 22.17
CA ARG A 38 -13.93 -11.56 23.57
C ARG A 38 -13.11 -10.33 23.86
N PHE A 39 -13.62 -9.48 24.75
CA PHE A 39 -12.96 -8.22 25.11
C PHE A 39 -12.64 -8.14 26.59
N VAL A 40 -11.54 -7.45 26.91
CA VAL A 40 -11.24 -6.95 28.25
C VAL A 40 -10.89 -5.47 28.18
N THR A 41 -11.69 -4.62 28.80
CA THR A 41 -11.53 -3.17 28.69
C THR A 41 -10.83 -2.61 29.92
N SER A 42 -9.87 -1.70 29.68
CA SER A 42 -9.27 -0.88 30.74
C SER A 42 -10.36 -0.13 31.50
N PRO A 43 -10.37 -0.18 32.84
CA PRO A 43 -11.36 0.57 33.64
C PRO A 43 -11.10 2.09 33.60
N ARG A 44 -9.91 2.51 33.17
CA ARG A 44 -9.52 3.92 33.04
C ARG A 44 -9.71 4.39 31.60
N THR A 45 -10.34 5.55 31.46
CA THR A 45 -10.27 6.38 30.26
C THR A 45 -9.04 7.28 30.36
N TYR A 46 -8.14 7.19 29.40
CA TYR A 46 -6.87 7.92 29.42
C TYR A 46 -7.00 9.33 28.86
N HIS A 47 -6.15 10.24 29.32
CA HIS A 47 -6.17 11.61 28.85
C HIS A 47 -5.62 11.74 27.44
N SER A 48 -6.27 12.58 26.63
CA SER A 48 -5.68 13.18 25.42
C SER A 48 -4.82 14.38 25.78
N TYR A 49 -4.00 14.85 24.83
CA TYR A 49 -3.24 16.09 25.00
C TYR A 49 -4.16 17.27 25.35
N SER A 50 -5.29 17.39 24.65
CA SER A 50 -6.28 18.45 24.87
C SER A 50 -6.87 18.39 26.28
N THR A 51 -7.19 17.19 26.78
CA THR A 51 -7.74 17.06 28.14
C THR A 51 -6.71 17.34 29.24
N LEU A 52 -5.42 17.05 29.01
CA LEU A 52 -4.36 17.46 29.93
C LEU A 52 -4.21 18.98 29.94
N LEU A 53 -4.15 19.62 28.77
CA LEU A 53 -4.04 21.08 28.70
C LEU A 53 -5.21 21.81 29.36
N ALA A 54 -6.41 21.23 29.31
CA ALA A 54 -7.59 21.81 29.96
C ALA A 54 -7.50 21.89 31.50
N ILE A 55 -6.61 21.10 32.13
CA ILE A 55 -6.34 21.15 33.57
C ILE A 55 -5.72 22.50 33.97
N ASN A 56 -4.94 23.11 33.07
CA ASN A 56 -4.29 24.41 33.24
C ASN A 56 -3.45 24.53 34.54
N ASP A 57 -2.85 23.42 34.98
CA ASP A 57 -1.93 23.32 36.12
C ASP A 57 -0.82 22.31 35.77
N THR A 58 0.43 22.77 35.81
CA THR A 58 1.57 21.96 35.35
C THR A 58 1.90 20.78 36.26
N ASP A 59 1.69 20.91 37.57
CA ASP A 59 1.95 19.83 38.53
C ASP A 59 0.88 18.75 38.40
N VAL A 60 -0.38 19.16 38.24
CA VAL A 60 -1.49 18.22 38.03
C VAL A 60 -1.36 17.52 36.68
N VAL A 61 -1.00 18.23 35.60
CA VAL A 61 -0.74 17.61 34.28
C VAL A 61 0.37 16.57 34.37
N SER A 62 1.46 16.87 35.08
CA SER A 62 2.57 15.95 35.27
C SER A 62 2.14 14.71 36.07
N SER A 63 1.37 14.90 37.14
CA SER A 63 0.82 13.82 37.96
C SER A 63 -0.16 12.92 37.18
N GLU A 64 -1.09 13.49 36.41
CA GLU A 64 -2.04 12.73 35.60
C GLU A 64 -1.34 11.98 34.47
N THR A 65 -0.29 12.57 33.87
CA THR A 65 0.52 11.90 32.86
C THR A 65 1.23 10.66 33.43
N LEU A 66 1.80 10.77 34.64
CA LEU A 66 2.39 9.64 35.35
C LEU A 66 1.34 8.58 35.68
N THR A 67 0.19 9.01 36.17
CA THR A 67 -0.92 8.11 36.52
C THR A 67 -1.42 7.34 35.30
N ASP A 68 -1.59 7.99 34.16
CA ASP A 68 -1.95 7.35 32.89
C ASP A 68 -0.88 6.33 32.45
N ALA A 69 0.40 6.69 32.55
CA ALA A 69 1.50 5.81 32.17
C ALA A 69 1.58 4.57 33.08
N ASP A 70 1.53 4.77 34.40
CA ASP A 70 1.60 3.69 35.39
C ASP A 70 0.41 2.74 35.27
N HIS A 71 -0.80 3.29 35.10
CA HIS A 71 -1.99 2.48 34.91
C HIS A 71 -1.94 1.71 33.59
N TYR A 72 -1.54 2.34 32.47
CA TYR A 72 -1.49 1.66 31.19
C TYR A 72 -0.43 0.55 31.16
N GLU A 73 0.74 0.77 31.76
CA GLU A 73 1.75 -0.27 31.94
C GLU A 73 1.19 -1.47 32.72
N ALA A 74 0.54 -1.20 33.86
CA ALA A 74 -0.07 -2.24 34.68
C ALA A 74 -1.14 -3.01 33.90
N PHE A 75 -1.97 -2.31 33.13
CA PHE A 75 -2.97 -2.91 32.25
C PHE A 75 -2.33 -3.81 31.20
N CYS A 76 -1.27 -3.37 30.50
CA CYS A 76 -0.53 -4.20 29.55
C CYS A 76 -0.04 -5.52 30.17
N ARG A 77 0.51 -5.47 31.38
CA ARG A 77 0.98 -6.68 32.10
C ARG A 77 -0.20 -7.57 32.53
N GLN A 78 -1.28 -6.96 32.99
CA GLN A 78 -2.48 -7.68 33.42
C GLN A 78 -3.11 -8.45 32.24
N VAL A 79 -3.27 -7.82 31.08
CA VAL A 79 -3.97 -8.47 29.95
C VAL A 79 -3.19 -9.65 29.37
N VAL A 80 -1.85 -9.65 29.49
CA VAL A 80 -1.04 -10.83 29.17
C VAL A 80 -1.38 -11.99 30.09
N SER A 81 -1.54 -11.74 31.40
CA SER A 81 -1.95 -12.78 32.36
C SER A 81 -3.35 -13.34 32.11
N LEU A 82 -4.23 -12.51 31.52
CA LEU A 82 -5.59 -12.91 31.12
C LEU A 82 -5.61 -13.66 29.78
N GLY A 83 -4.48 -13.76 29.07
CA GLY A 83 -4.37 -14.41 27.77
C GLY A 83 -4.87 -13.55 26.61
N ALA A 84 -4.85 -12.23 26.75
CA ALA A 84 -5.13 -11.34 25.63
C ALA A 84 -4.04 -11.49 24.54
N CYS A 85 -4.45 -11.63 23.28
CA CYS A 85 -3.52 -11.79 22.17
C CYS A 85 -3.01 -10.44 21.64
N ALA A 86 -3.76 -9.36 21.87
CA ALA A 86 -3.41 -8.01 21.46
C ALA A 86 -4.20 -6.97 22.24
N ILE A 87 -3.73 -5.73 22.20
CA ILE A 87 -4.46 -4.54 22.66
C ILE A 87 -4.90 -3.75 21.42
N PHE A 88 -6.14 -3.30 21.36
CA PHE A 88 -6.53 -2.17 20.54
C PHE A 88 -6.66 -0.94 21.42
N ARG A 89 -6.05 0.18 21.01
CA ARG A 89 -6.20 1.43 21.72
C ARG A 89 -6.50 2.63 20.84
N THR A 90 -7.15 3.60 21.46
CA THR A 90 -7.36 4.93 20.87
C THR A 90 -6.31 5.93 21.42
N SER A 91 -6.57 7.23 21.27
CA SER A 91 -5.57 8.26 21.58
C SER A 91 -5.34 8.38 23.08
N ILE A 92 -4.12 8.09 23.50
CA ILE A 92 -3.58 8.41 24.83
C ILE A 92 -2.55 9.54 24.62
N SER A 93 -2.35 10.39 25.62
CA SER A 93 -1.36 11.47 25.57
C SER A 93 0.02 10.94 25.15
N ALA A 94 0.69 11.67 24.26
CA ALA A 94 1.97 11.23 23.71
C ALA A 94 3.03 11.04 24.80
N GLN A 95 3.03 11.92 25.82
CA GLN A 95 3.98 11.85 26.92
C GLN A 95 3.81 10.58 27.75
N ALA A 96 2.59 10.24 28.18
CA ALA A 96 2.34 9.00 28.92
C ALA A 96 2.72 7.77 28.08
N LEU A 97 2.38 7.77 26.79
CA LEU A 97 2.74 6.68 25.87
C LEU A 97 4.25 6.52 25.69
N TYR A 98 5.03 7.61 25.58
CA TYR A 98 6.48 7.49 25.47
C TYR A 98 7.11 6.91 26.73
N MET A 99 6.57 7.21 27.91
CA MET A 99 7.00 6.58 29.16
C MET A 99 6.70 5.08 29.17
N VAL A 100 5.50 4.67 28.75
CA VAL A 100 5.15 3.24 28.68
C VAL A 100 6.01 2.51 27.65
N ARG A 101 6.28 3.13 26.49
CA ARG A 101 7.13 2.56 25.44
C ARG A 101 8.58 2.37 25.88
N ASP A 102 9.12 3.31 26.65
CA ASP A 102 10.43 3.17 27.28
C ASP A 102 10.45 2.00 28.28
N ARG A 103 9.52 2.00 29.25
CA ARG A 103 9.45 0.98 30.32
C ARG A 103 9.16 -0.42 29.81
N LEU A 104 8.34 -0.54 28.77
CA LEU A 104 7.99 -1.82 28.13
C LEU A 104 8.84 -2.16 26.90
N GLN A 105 9.87 -1.35 26.62
CA GLN A 105 10.82 -1.55 25.52
C GLN A 105 10.12 -1.79 24.18
N ALA A 106 9.27 -0.85 23.78
CA ALA A 106 8.44 -0.98 22.61
C ALA A 106 9.21 -0.80 21.30
N VAL A 107 8.75 -1.48 20.25
CA VAL A 107 9.08 -1.21 18.86
C VAL A 107 7.82 -1.01 18.04
N LYS A 108 7.84 -0.12 17.06
CA LYS A 108 6.76 0.00 16.06
C LYS A 108 7.15 -0.68 14.77
N ILE A 109 6.24 -1.47 14.20
CA ILE A 109 6.47 -2.26 13.00
C ILE A 109 5.63 -1.76 11.85
N GLU A 110 6.29 -1.54 10.72
CA GLU A 110 5.65 -1.20 9.45
C GLU A 110 6.23 -2.04 8.33
N HIS A 111 5.36 -2.74 7.60
CA HIS A 111 5.75 -3.55 6.46
C HIS A 111 5.21 -2.92 5.18
N PHE A 112 6.12 -2.43 4.36
CA PHE A 112 5.82 -1.89 3.04
C PHE A 112 6.10 -3.00 2.03
N LYS A 113 5.04 -3.61 1.48
CA LYS A 113 5.15 -4.62 0.43
C LYS A 113 4.96 -3.96 -0.93
N LEU A 114 6.05 -3.82 -1.69
CA LEU A 114 6.03 -3.13 -2.98
C LEU A 114 5.76 -4.09 -4.14
N SER A 115 6.29 -5.31 -4.05
CA SER A 115 6.06 -6.37 -5.03
C SER A 115 6.24 -7.77 -4.41
N SER A 116 6.17 -8.82 -5.22
CA SER A 116 6.51 -10.18 -4.80
C SER A 116 7.99 -10.36 -4.46
N SER A 117 8.87 -9.47 -4.96
CA SER A 117 10.32 -9.57 -4.82
C SER A 117 10.97 -8.34 -4.16
N ALA A 118 10.16 -7.39 -3.69
CA ALA A 118 10.66 -6.18 -3.04
C ALA A 118 9.73 -5.77 -1.90
N SER A 119 10.29 -5.63 -0.71
CA SER A 119 9.58 -5.18 0.48
C SER A 119 10.54 -4.58 1.50
N MET A 120 10.00 -3.72 2.36
CA MET A 120 10.75 -3.08 3.41
C MET A 120 10.04 -3.33 4.74
N LEU A 121 10.76 -3.90 5.68
CA LEU A 121 10.32 -4.06 7.06
C LEU A 121 11.03 -2.98 7.89
N LEU A 122 10.26 -1.98 8.31
CA LEU A 122 10.74 -0.91 9.18
C LEU A 122 10.40 -1.26 10.63
N VAL A 123 11.43 -1.34 11.46
CA VAL A 123 11.34 -1.49 12.90
C VAL A 123 11.81 -0.19 13.54
N ARG A 124 10.86 0.58 14.06
CA ARG A 124 11.13 1.82 14.79
C ARG A 124 11.41 1.50 16.24
N ASP A 125 12.61 1.83 16.69
CA ASP A 125 13.02 1.76 18.09
C ASP A 125 12.26 2.82 18.90
N GLN A 126 11.27 2.41 19.69
CA GLN A 126 10.53 3.31 20.59
C GLN A 126 10.97 3.17 22.05
N ALA A 127 11.94 2.29 22.31
CA ALA A 127 12.39 1.92 23.64
C ALA A 127 13.47 2.85 24.19
N GLN A 128 14.05 3.70 23.34
CA GLN A 128 15.17 4.56 23.69
C GLN A 128 15.24 5.79 22.75
N GLY A 129 16.15 6.72 23.03
CA GLY A 129 16.37 7.92 22.23
C GLY A 129 15.73 9.18 22.81
N PHE A 130 15.51 10.18 21.95
CA PHE A 130 15.06 11.52 22.36
C PHE A 130 13.63 11.49 22.91
N TYR A 131 12.73 10.68 22.35
CA TYR A 131 11.35 10.64 22.85
C TYR A 131 11.21 9.97 24.23
N SER A 132 12.11 9.06 24.61
CA SER A 132 12.17 8.54 25.99
C SER A 132 13.12 9.33 26.90
N GLY A 133 13.71 10.42 26.41
CA GLY A 133 14.63 11.24 27.18
C GLY A 133 14.00 11.89 28.42
N LEU A 134 14.87 12.21 29.38
CA LEU A 134 14.49 12.88 30.63
C LEU A 134 14.75 14.38 30.52
N ASN A 135 13.74 15.18 30.88
CA ASN A 135 13.89 16.63 30.99
C ASN A 135 14.46 16.98 32.36
N LYS A 136 15.36 17.95 32.39
CA LYS A 136 15.85 18.62 33.60
C LYS A 136 15.81 20.12 33.36
N MET A 137 15.03 20.81 34.19
CA MET A 137 15.02 22.27 34.25
C MET A 137 16.18 22.77 35.10
N ASP A 138 16.73 23.92 34.74
CA ASP A 138 17.61 24.68 35.64
C ASP A 138 16.83 25.30 36.81
N SER A 139 17.54 25.85 37.79
CA SER A 139 16.94 26.37 39.03
C SER A 139 16.05 27.59 38.83
N ASN A 140 16.30 28.37 37.78
CA ASN A 140 15.53 29.57 37.37
C ASN A 140 14.38 29.24 36.40
N GLN A 141 14.22 27.98 35.98
CA GLN A 141 13.21 27.53 35.02
C GLN A 141 13.29 28.21 33.64
N GLU A 142 14.46 28.68 33.23
CA GLU A 142 14.67 29.33 31.93
C GLU A 142 15.28 28.38 30.88
N THR A 143 15.92 27.30 31.32
CA THR A 143 16.55 26.31 30.43
C THR A 143 16.02 24.91 30.70
N VAL A 144 15.63 24.20 29.64
CA VAL A 144 15.38 22.76 29.67
C VAL A 144 16.52 22.01 29.00
N SER A 145 17.11 21.06 29.72
CA SER A 145 18.03 20.06 29.14
C SER A 145 17.31 18.73 29.01
N ARG A 146 17.52 18.03 27.89
CA ARG A 146 16.94 16.70 27.65
C ARG A 146 18.03 15.69 27.32
N SER A 147 18.19 14.68 28.17
CA SER A 147 19.18 13.63 28.00
C SER A 147 18.54 12.34 27.51
N SER A 148 19.14 11.72 26.50
CA SER A 148 18.68 10.47 25.89
C SER A 148 19.67 9.35 26.18
N TYR A 149 19.15 8.16 26.43
CA TYR A 149 19.97 6.99 26.74
C TYR A 149 19.78 5.92 25.68
N PHE A 150 20.84 5.17 25.41
CA PHE A 150 20.82 4.02 24.51
C PHE A 150 21.51 2.85 25.21
N SER A 151 20.91 1.67 25.12
CA SER A 151 21.40 0.46 25.78
C SER A 151 21.68 -0.63 24.76
N LYS A 152 22.87 -1.23 24.82
CA LYS A 152 23.20 -2.38 23.98
C LYS A 152 22.20 -3.52 24.17
N LYS A 153 21.77 -3.76 25.42
CA LYS A 153 20.78 -4.79 25.75
C LYS A 153 19.46 -4.56 25.03
N VAL A 154 19.01 -3.30 24.94
CA VAL A 154 17.78 -2.94 24.21
C VAL A 154 17.98 -3.17 22.72
N PHE A 155 19.11 -2.75 22.15
CA PHE A 155 19.45 -3.07 20.76
C PHE A 155 19.47 -4.58 20.47
N ASP A 156 20.01 -5.39 21.38
CA ASP A 156 20.02 -6.86 21.24
C ASP A 156 18.59 -7.42 21.19
N GLN A 157 17.68 -6.91 22.04
CA GLN A 157 16.27 -7.30 22.02
C GLN A 157 15.59 -6.88 20.70
N ILE A 158 15.83 -5.66 20.23
CA ILE A 158 15.27 -5.15 18.98
C ILE A 158 15.80 -5.94 17.78
N LEU A 159 17.10 -6.25 17.74
CA LEU A 159 17.71 -7.07 16.68
C LEU A 159 17.11 -8.48 16.65
N THR A 160 17.03 -9.13 17.81
CA THR A 160 16.44 -10.46 17.96
C THR A 160 15.00 -10.48 17.45
N PHE A 161 14.20 -9.51 17.90
CA PHE A 161 12.82 -9.35 17.46
C PHE A 161 12.75 -9.10 15.94
N SER A 162 13.58 -8.20 15.41
CA SER A 162 13.57 -7.78 14.01
C SER A 162 13.89 -8.93 13.06
N LEU A 163 14.88 -9.76 13.41
CA LEU A 163 15.25 -10.95 12.65
C LEU A 163 14.13 -11.99 12.69
N ALA A 164 13.55 -12.25 13.86
CA ALA A 164 12.40 -13.15 13.99
C ALA A 164 11.20 -12.67 13.14
N ARG A 165 10.88 -11.36 13.21
CA ARG A 165 9.82 -10.77 12.40
C ARG A 165 10.12 -10.82 10.91
N SER A 166 11.37 -10.66 10.49
CA SER A 166 11.75 -10.81 9.08
C SER A 166 11.52 -12.24 8.57
N ARG A 167 11.78 -13.27 9.39
CA ARG A 167 11.43 -14.66 9.05
C ARG A 167 9.93 -14.88 8.94
N GLU A 168 9.14 -14.29 9.82
CA GLU A 168 7.67 -14.36 9.73
C GLU A 168 7.16 -13.78 8.40
N VAL A 169 7.73 -12.65 7.97
CA VAL A 169 7.25 -11.90 6.79
C VAL A 169 7.81 -12.47 5.48
N TRP A 170 9.07 -12.91 5.45
CA TRP A 170 9.77 -13.30 4.23
C TRP A 170 10.10 -14.79 4.13
N GLY A 171 9.92 -15.57 5.21
CA GLY A 171 10.34 -16.96 5.29
C GLY A 171 11.85 -17.17 5.50
N SER A 172 12.64 -16.08 5.55
CA SER A 172 14.09 -16.12 5.76
C SER A 172 14.58 -14.85 6.44
N GLU A 173 15.76 -14.92 7.08
CA GLU A 173 16.46 -13.72 7.58
C GLU A 173 17.19 -13.03 6.43
N PRO A 174 17.27 -11.69 6.42
CA PRO A 174 18.05 -10.97 5.43
C PRO A 174 19.54 -11.13 5.73
N PRO A 175 20.40 -11.10 4.69
CA PRO A 175 21.86 -11.13 4.89
C PRO A 175 22.38 -9.87 5.57
N THR A 176 21.62 -8.78 5.53
CA THR A 176 22.01 -7.47 6.07
C THR A 176 20.85 -6.83 6.82
N VAL A 177 21.19 -6.19 7.95
CA VAL A 177 20.31 -5.31 8.72
C VAL A 177 20.87 -3.89 8.68
N THR A 178 20.03 -2.93 8.32
CA THR A 178 20.43 -1.52 8.23
C THR A 178 19.91 -0.75 9.44
N LEU A 179 20.84 -0.24 10.25
CA LEU A 179 20.56 0.66 11.36
C LEU A 179 20.56 2.12 10.87
N VAL A 180 19.38 2.75 10.92
CA VAL A 180 19.14 4.13 10.49
C VAL A 180 19.18 5.05 11.71
N TYR A 181 20.36 5.63 11.98
CA TYR A 181 20.64 6.43 13.18
C TYR A 181 21.60 7.59 12.85
N LYS A 182 21.71 8.59 13.72
CA LYS A 182 22.85 9.53 13.70
C LYS A 182 24.08 8.90 14.38
N PHE A 183 24.44 7.70 13.95
CA PHE A 183 25.41 6.80 14.61
C PHE A 183 26.82 7.41 14.82
N HIS A 184 27.22 8.41 14.02
CA HIS A 184 28.49 9.12 14.20
C HIS A 184 28.60 9.89 15.52
N LEU A 185 27.48 10.19 16.18
CA LEU A 185 27.45 10.87 17.48
C LEU A 185 27.71 9.93 18.67
N PHE A 186 27.95 8.65 18.40
CA PHE A 186 28.21 7.63 19.42
C PHE A 186 29.70 7.26 19.51
N ASP A 187 30.60 8.16 19.11
CA ASP A 187 32.06 8.01 19.25
C ASP A 187 32.61 6.66 18.75
N GLY A 188 32.02 6.12 17.68
CA GLY A 188 32.40 4.84 17.09
C GLY A 188 31.91 3.58 17.81
N LEU A 189 31.17 3.72 18.92
CA LEU A 189 30.63 2.60 19.71
C LEU A 189 29.80 1.63 18.86
N PHE A 190 28.99 2.15 17.95
CA PHE A 190 28.14 1.34 17.05
C PHE A 190 28.97 0.40 16.16
N TYR A 191 30.16 0.84 15.70
CA TYR A 191 31.04 -0.03 14.91
C TYR A 191 31.67 -1.14 15.74
N SER A 192 31.92 -0.90 17.04
CA SER A 192 32.34 -1.95 17.96
C SER A 192 31.25 -3.00 18.12
N TRP A 193 30.02 -2.57 18.42
CA TRP A 193 28.88 -3.46 18.59
C TRP A 193 28.50 -4.20 17.31
N ALA A 194 28.62 -3.59 16.13
CA ALA A 194 28.36 -4.26 14.85
C ALA A 194 29.20 -5.52 14.64
N LYS A 195 30.47 -5.52 15.07
CA LYS A 195 31.34 -6.71 14.98
C LYS A 195 30.82 -7.84 15.88
N GLU A 196 30.35 -7.48 17.07
CA GLU A 196 29.76 -8.43 18.01
C GLU A 196 28.42 -8.96 17.49
N TRP A 197 27.54 -8.09 17.00
CA TRP A 197 26.26 -8.46 16.41
C TRP A 197 26.41 -9.37 15.19
N LYS A 198 27.38 -9.11 14.31
CA LYS A 198 27.69 -10.02 13.19
C LYS A 198 28.08 -11.41 13.69
N LYS A 199 28.87 -11.51 14.76
CA LYS A 199 29.26 -12.80 15.35
C LYS A 199 28.07 -13.50 16.02
N SER A 200 27.22 -12.77 16.72
CA SER A 200 26.10 -13.34 17.48
C SER A 200 24.89 -13.71 16.63
N TYR A 201 24.57 -12.89 15.62
CA TYR A 201 23.36 -13.04 14.80
C TYR A 201 23.64 -13.52 13.37
N GLY A 202 24.90 -13.57 12.93
CA GLY A 202 25.25 -14.04 11.59
C GLY A 202 24.85 -13.11 10.44
N VAL A 203 24.44 -11.87 10.74
CA VAL A 203 24.02 -10.86 9.75
C VAL A 203 24.99 -9.70 9.68
N ASP A 204 25.14 -9.12 8.50
CA ASP A 204 25.91 -7.89 8.33
C ASP A 204 25.11 -6.68 8.83
N ILE A 205 25.74 -5.85 9.66
CA ILE A 205 25.15 -4.61 10.16
C ILE A 205 25.68 -3.43 9.35
N GLN A 206 24.76 -2.71 8.70
CA GLN A 206 25.05 -1.46 8.01
C GLN A 206 24.51 -0.28 8.78
N PHE A 207 25.20 0.86 8.69
CA PHE A 207 24.77 2.10 9.32
C PHE A 207 24.52 3.16 8.25
N ILE A 208 23.41 3.88 8.39
CA ILE A 208 23.05 4.99 7.50
C ILE A 208 22.35 6.07 8.31
N GLN A 209 22.52 7.33 7.92
CA GLN A 209 21.80 8.45 8.53
C GLN A 209 20.40 8.56 7.91
N GLY A 210 19.40 8.98 8.69
CA GLY A 210 18.00 9.04 8.25
C GLY A 210 17.77 9.89 7.00
N ASP A 211 18.45 11.04 6.89
CA ASP A 211 18.44 11.91 5.72
C ASP A 211 18.97 11.22 4.45
N THR A 212 20.09 10.51 4.59
CA THR A 212 20.69 9.75 3.49
C THR A 212 19.86 8.52 3.13
N MET A 213 19.26 7.85 4.11
CA MET A 213 18.31 6.76 3.85
C MET A 213 17.11 7.26 3.06
N ASN A 214 16.49 8.36 3.48
CA ASN A 214 15.38 8.97 2.74
C ASN A 214 15.77 9.34 1.32
N ARG A 215 16.91 10.02 1.13
CA ARG A 215 17.40 10.37 -0.21
C ARG A 215 17.58 9.13 -1.08
N ASN A 216 18.15 8.06 -0.53
CA ASN A 216 18.37 6.81 -1.27
C ASN A 216 17.04 6.13 -1.64
N LEU A 217 16.08 6.07 -0.71
CA LEU A 217 14.74 5.54 -0.98
C LEU A 217 14.02 6.36 -2.06
N LEU A 218 14.13 7.69 -2.01
CA LEU A 218 13.54 8.56 -3.03
C LEU A 218 14.19 8.41 -4.41
N ALA A 219 15.51 8.24 -4.46
CA ALA A 219 16.26 8.15 -5.71
C ALA A 219 16.19 6.76 -6.36
N PHE A 220 16.18 5.69 -5.54
CA PHE A 220 16.42 4.32 -6.02
C PHE A 220 15.31 3.34 -5.64
N GLY A 221 14.33 3.76 -4.83
CA GLY A 221 13.28 2.89 -4.30
C GLY A 221 13.79 1.83 -3.33
N VAL A 222 12.91 0.89 -2.98
CA VAL A 222 13.24 -0.29 -2.17
C VAL A 222 13.75 -1.40 -3.09
N GLN A 223 14.90 -1.98 -2.75
CA GLN A 223 15.54 -3.05 -3.53
C GLN A 223 15.56 -4.35 -2.74
N GLY A 224 14.89 -5.39 -3.27
CA GLY A 224 14.79 -6.67 -2.56
C GLY A 224 14.05 -6.54 -1.23
N ASN A 225 14.35 -7.43 -0.29
CA ASN A 225 13.84 -7.36 1.08
C ASN A 225 14.85 -6.58 1.95
N GLN A 226 14.41 -5.44 2.50
CA GLN A 226 15.25 -4.55 3.30
C GLN A 226 14.72 -4.49 4.73
N LEU A 227 15.53 -4.90 5.71
CA LEU A 227 15.23 -4.77 7.13
C LEU A 227 15.91 -3.51 7.68
N LEU A 228 15.09 -2.53 8.06
CA LEU A 228 15.55 -1.26 8.59
C LEU A 228 15.19 -1.17 10.08
N ILE A 229 16.19 -1.01 10.94
CA ILE A 229 15.97 -0.65 12.34
C ILE A 229 16.29 0.83 12.47
N CYS A 230 15.33 1.65 12.83
CA CYS A 230 15.45 3.10 12.78
C CYS A 230 15.21 3.72 14.16
N SER A 231 15.99 4.74 14.54
CA SER A 231 15.75 5.49 15.78
C SER A 231 14.35 6.08 15.79
N ASN A 232 13.79 6.27 16.98
CA ASN A 232 12.44 6.77 17.17
C ASN A 232 12.10 8.01 16.31
N GLU A 233 12.97 9.02 16.32
CA GLU A 233 12.74 10.33 15.70
C GLU A 233 12.86 10.26 14.18
N TYR A 234 13.92 9.62 13.67
CA TYR A 234 14.08 9.46 12.22
C TYR A 234 12.96 8.62 11.64
N ALA A 235 12.56 7.52 12.29
CA ALA A 235 11.46 6.72 11.80
C ALA A 235 10.16 7.51 11.73
N ASP A 236 9.88 8.35 12.75
CA ASP A 236 8.70 9.23 12.76
C ASP A 236 8.70 10.23 11.60
N ILE A 237 9.83 10.92 11.40
CA ILE A 237 9.99 11.90 10.33
C ILE A 237 9.90 11.23 8.95
N MET A 238 10.48 10.04 8.82
CA MET A 238 10.45 9.28 7.57
C MET A 238 9.05 8.74 7.28
N GLN A 239 8.27 8.38 8.31
CA GLN A 239 7.01 7.65 8.18
C GLN A 239 6.06 8.28 7.17
N THR A 240 5.84 9.60 7.22
CA THR A 240 4.94 10.30 6.30
C THR A 240 5.37 10.12 4.83
N MET A 241 6.67 10.22 4.55
CA MET A 241 7.20 10.02 3.19
C MET A 241 7.11 8.55 2.76
N LEU A 242 7.35 7.61 3.68
CA LEU A 242 7.26 6.18 3.37
C LEU A 242 5.82 5.76 3.09
N LEU A 243 4.85 6.28 3.84
CA LEU A 243 3.43 6.05 3.59
C LEU A 243 2.99 6.63 2.23
N ASP A 244 3.38 7.86 1.92
CA ASP A 244 3.07 8.51 0.63
C ASP A 244 3.65 7.74 -0.57
N ARG A 245 4.90 7.29 -0.47
CA ARG A 245 5.61 6.67 -1.61
C ARG A 245 5.47 5.16 -1.73
N PHE A 246 5.30 4.47 -0.61
CA PHE A 246 5.36 3.00 -0.56
C PHE A 246 4.19 2.36 0.21
N GLY A 247 3.34 3.15 0.87
CA GLY A 247 2.18 2.65 1.62
C GLY A 247 0.88 2.66 0.81
N PHE A 248 -0.17 2.08 1.41
CA PHE A 248 -1.53 2.05 0.86
C PHE A 248 -2.42 3.23 1.33
N GLY A 249 -1.84 4.42 1.51
CA GLY A 249 -2.61 5.62 1.87
C GLY A 249 -1.87 6.63 2.74
N ALA A 250 -2.62 7.63 3.21
CA ALA A 250 -2.12 8.69 4.08
C ALA A 250 -2.10 8.27 5.56
N GLN A 251 -1.38 9.01 6.39
CA GLN A 251 -1.21 8.73 7.82
C GLN A 251 -2.54 8.55 8.56
N GLU A 252 -3.55 9.34 8.21
CA GLU A 252 -4.89 9.31 8.80
C GLU A 252 -5.63 7.99 8.55
N SER A 253 -5.23 7.28 7.49
CA SER A 253 -5.78 5.99 7.11
C SER A 253 -4.94 4.80 7.58
N ALA A 254 -3.74 5.02 8.13
CA ALA A 254 -2.84 3.94 8.51
C ALA A 254 -3.14 3.45 9.94
N CYS A 255 -3.04 2.14 10.16
CA CYS A 255 -2.93 1.55 11.49
C CYS A 255 -1.45 1.26 11.79
N ALA A 256 -1.06 1.33 13.07
CA ALA A 256 0.29 0.96 13.50
C ALA A 256 0.24 -0.20 14.49
N GLU A 257 1.22 -1.11 14.41
CA GLU A 257 1.49 -2.16 15.39
C GLU A 257 2.69 -1.73 16.24
N ASN A 258 2.51 -1.61 17.56
CA ASN A 258 3.60 -1.55 18.51
C ASN A 258 3.74 -2.92 19.20
N VAL A 259 4.94 -3.39 19.43
CA VAL A 259 5.21 -4.66 20.14
C VAL A 259 6.07 -4.36 21.36
N TYR A 260 5.68 -4.88 22.52
CA TYR A 260 6.42 -4.71 23.76
C TYR A 260 7.41 -5.85 23.97
N LEU A 261 8.68 -5.50 24.22
CA LEU A 261 9.78 -6.46 24.31
C LEU A 261 10.30 -6.67 25.74
N ALA A 262 9.78 -5.91 26.71
CA ALA A 262 10.16 -6.07 28.11
C ALA A 262 9.65 -7.40 28.69
N ALA A 263 10.41 -7.94 29.65
CA ALA A 263 10.04 -9.14 30.37
C ALA A 263 8.62 -9.02 30.98
N GLY A 264 7.82 -10.07 30.78
CA GLY A 264 6.44 -10.16 31.27
C GLY A 264 5.39 -9.70 30.25
N VAL A 265 5.81 -9.06 29.15
CA VAL A 265 4.95 -8.73 27.98
C VAL A 265 5.55 -9.18 26.65
N ASP A 266 6.79 -9.68 26.67
CA ASP A 266 7.62 -10.13 25.54
C ASP A 266 7.07 -11.36 24.81
N LYS A 267 6.05 -12.04 25.36
CA LYS A 267 5.42 -13.22 24.78
C LYS A 267 4.36 -12.90 23.69
N GLY A 268 4.51 -11.77 23.01
CA GLY A 268 3.68 -11.43 21.84
C GLY A 268 2.54 -10.45 22.11
N LEU A 269 2.64 -9.58 23.12
CA LEU A 269 1.68 -8.50 23.27
C LEU A 269 1.92 -7.43 22.18
N SER A 270 1.09 -7.45 21.14
CA SER A 270 0.99 -6.37 20.16
C SER A 270 -0.10 -5.39 20.56
N GLU A 271 0.17 -4.10 20.42
CA GLU A 271 -0.77 -3.00 20.53
C GLU A 271 -1.04 -2.44 19.12
N TYR A 272 -2.31 -2.42 18.72
CA TYR A 272 -2.78 -1.76 17.51
C TYR A 272 -3.41 -0.41 17.85
N GLN A 273 -3.09 0.60 17.05
CA GLN A 273 -3.59 1.96 17.22
C GLN A 273 -4.03 2.58 15.89
N THR A 274 -4.93 3.56 15.98
CA THR A 274 -5.09 4.56 14.93
C THR A 274 -3.84 5.46 14.88
N ALA A 275 -3.40 5.87 13.69
CA ALA A 275 -2.24 6.75 13.56
C ALA A 275 -2.57 8.24 13.79
N HIS A 276 -3.84 8.63 13.72
CA HIS A 276 -4.30 9.98 14.08
C HIS A 276 -4.48 10.13 15.61
N GLY A 277 -4.47 11.38 16.08
CA GLY A 277 -4.68 11.74 17.49
C GLY A 277 -6.15 11.65 17.93
N SER A 278 -6.46 12.26 19.08
CA SER A 278 -7.79 12.24 19.74
C SER A 278 -8.90 12.97 18.98
N ALA A 279 -8.53 13.95 18.14
CA ALA A 279 -9.46 14.76 17.35
C ALA A 279 -10.62 15.32 18.22
N ASP A 280 -10.26 15.93 19.36
CA ASP A 280 -11.24 16.33 20.38
C ASP A 280 -12.29 17.33 19.82
N ASP A 281 -11.92 18.12 18.82
CA ASP A 281 -12.75 19.12 18.14
C ASP A 281 -13.94 18.51 17.37
N ILE A 282 -13.88 17.24 16.99
CA ILE A 282 -14.96 16.53 16.28
C ILE A 282 -15.67 15.46 17.13
N THR A 283 -15.36 15.38 18.42
CA THR A 283 -15.99 14.43 19.35
C THR A 283 -17.51 14.54 19.34
N GLY A 284 -18.18 13.39 19.25
CA GLY A 284 -19.64 13.26 19.27
C GLY A 284 -20.35 13.74 18.00
N LYS A 285 -19.61 14.21 16.98
CA LYS A 285 -20.20 14.68 15.72
C LYS A 285 -20.45 13.55 14.72
N GLY A 286 -19.89 12.36 14.94
CA GLY A 286 -20.00 11.21 14.03
C GLY A 286 -19.35 11.48 12.67
N VAL A 287 -18.23 12.21 12.65
CA VAL A 287 -17.48 12.58 11.43
C VAL A 287 -16.03 12.10 11.43
N VAL A 288 -15.61 11.38 12.47
CA VAL A 288 -14.25 10.81 12.55
C VAL A 288 -14.05 9.76 11.45
N ASN A 289 -12.85 9.73 10.85
CA ASN A 289 -12.51 8.75 9.83
C ASN A 289 -12.28 7.36 10.45
N PRO A 290 -13.09 6.33 10.14
CA PRO A 290 -12.93 5.00 10.74
C PRO A 290 -11.88 4.12 10.05
N THR A 291 -11.23 4.59 8.99
CA THR A 291 -10.37 3.76 8.12
C THR A 291 -9.23 3.09 8.87
N ALA A 292 -8.51 3.83 9.72
CA ALA A 292 -7.41 3.27 10.51
C ALA A 292 -7.91 2.21 11.50
N THR A 293 -9.08 2.43 12.12
CA THR A 293 -9.73 1.46 13.02
C THR A 293 -10.12 0.17 12.29
N ILE A 294 -10.66 0.29 11.08
CA ILE A 294 -11.02 -0.86 10.23
C ILE A 294 -9.78 -1.68 9.89
N ARG A 295 -8.68 -1.03 9.48
CA ARG A 295 -7.40 -1.70 9.20
C ARG A 295 -6.80 -2.35 10.44
N ALA A 296 -6.91 -1.73 11.61
CA ALA A 296 -6.48 -2.32 12.88
C ALA A 296 -7.26 -3.60 13.21
N ALA A 297 -8.58 -3.60 13.04
CA ALA A 297 -9.43 -4.78 13.25
C ALA A 297 -9.03 -5.93 12.30
N ALA A 298 -8.83 -5.62 11.02
CA ALA A 298 -8.39 -6.58 10.02
C ALA A 298 -7.00 -7.15 10.31
N ALA A 299 -6.05 -6.30 10.70
CA ALA A 299 -4.68 -6.69 11.03
C ALA A 299 -4.63 -7.63 12.24
N LEU A 300 -5.42 -7.33 13.27
CA LEU A 300 -5.54 -8.17 14.45
C LEU A 300 -6.14 -9.55 14.10
N LEU A 301 -7.24 -9.59 13.34
CA LEU A 301 -7.88 -10.84 12.94
C LEU A 301 -7.00 -11.72 12.06
N GLU A 302 -6.27 -11.12 11.13
CA GLU A 302 -5.39 -11.88 10.25
C GLU A 302 -4.22 -12.49 11.05
N ARG A 303 -3.62 -11.72 11.97
CA ARG A 303 -2.50 -12.19 12.79
C ARG A 303 -2.92 -13.18 13.87
N TYR A 304 -4.01 -12.92 14.60
CA TYR A 304 -4.37 -13.68 15.81
C TYR A 304 -5.63 -14.53 15.65
N GLY A 305 -6.54 -14.16 14.75
CA GLY A 305 -7.76 -14.90 14.43
C GLY A 305 -7.56 -15.99 13.37
N GLY A 306 -6.46 -15.96 12.61
CA GLY A 306 -6.23 -16.86 11.47
C GLY A 306 -7.11 -16.55 10.26
N CYS A 307 -7.63 -15.33 10.20
CA CYS A 307 -8.46 -14.87 9.09
C CYS A 307 -7.55 -14.36 7.96
N GLN A 308 -6.91 -15.28 7.25
CA GLN A 308 -5.96 -14.97 6.17
C GLN A 308 -6.62 -14.11 5.07
N GLY A 309 -5.94 -13.05 4.65
CA GLY A 309 -6.39 -12.17 3.57
C GLY A 309 -7.40 -11.09 3.95
N VAL A 310 -7.83 -11.00 5.22
CA VAL A 310 -8.81 -9.98 5.66
C VAL A 310 -8.26 -8.57 5.52
N GLN A 311 -6.97 -8.33 5.78
CA GLN A 311 -6.36 -7.00 5.55
C GLN A 311 -6.47 -6.59 4.09
N ARG A 312 -6.05 -7.48 3.18
CA ARG A 312 -6.12 -7.23 1.73
C ARG A 312 -7.56 -6.98 1.28
N GLN A 313 -8.52 -7.73 1.80
CA GLN A 313 -9.94 -7.53 1.49
C GLN A 313 -10.44 -6.17 1.97
N MET A 314 -10.01 -5.72 3.16
CA MET A 314 -10.38 -4.39 3.65
C MET A 314 -9.81 -3.28 2.79
N ASP A 315 -8.55 -3.39 2.37
CA ASP A 315 -7.94 -2.40 1.47
C ASP A 315 -8.69 -2.31 0.14
N ILE A 316 -9.01 -3.47 -0.48
CA ILE A 316 -9.83 -3.51 -1.71
C ILE A 316 -11.20 -2.85 -1.49
N THR A 317 -11.85 -3.15 -0.36
CA THR A 317 -13.20 -2.63 -0.04
C THR A 317 -13.17 -1.11 0.19
N LEU A 318 -12.12 -0.61 0.84
CA LEU A 318 -11.92 0.82 1.08
C LEU A 318 -11.67 1.58 -0.24
N ASP A 319 -10.85 1.02 -1.13
CA ASP A 319 -10.63 1.58 -2.48
C ASP A 319 -11.92 1.59 -3.31
N GLU A 320 -12.71 0.53 -3.18
CA GLU A 320 -14.04 0.40 -3.79
C GLU A 320 -15.06 1.43 -3.27
N LEU A 321 -15.00 1.80 -1.98
CA LEU A 321 -15.82 2.88 -1.41
C LEU A 321 -15.36 4.24 -1.95
N ARG A 322 -14.04 4.45 -2.00
CA ARG A 322 -13.42 5.65 -2.56
C ARG A 322 -13.83 5.86 -4.02
N ALA A 323 -13.79 4.79 -4.83
CA ALA A 323 -14.19 4.83 -6.25
C ALA A 323 -15.68 5.20 -6.43
N LYS A 324 -16.55 4.83 -5.49
CA LYS A 324 -17.96 5.23 -5.47
C LYS A 324 -18.22 6.57 -4.78
N ASN A 325 -17.17 7.35 -4.52
CA ASN A 325 -17.22 8.64 -3.83
C ASN A 325 -17.78 8.58 -2.39
N ILE A 326 -17.76 7.40 -1.76
CA ILE A 326 -18.12 7.22 -0.35
C ILE A 326 -16.87 7.49 0.47
N ARG A 327 -16.70 8.77 0.84
CA ARG A 327 -15.52 9.28 1.54
C ARG A 327 -15.92 10.09 2.78
N THR A 328 -15.09 10.05 3.81
CA THR A 328 -15.23 10.88 5.02
C THR A 328 -14.77 12.32 4.77
N PHE A 329 -15.06 13.24 5.70
CA PHE A 329 -14.84 14.68 5.54
C PHE A 329 -13.36 15.05 5.34
N ASP A 330 -12.46 14.42 6.11
CA ASP A 330 -11.00 14.59 6.00
C ASP A 330 -10.47 14.15 4.63
N GLN A 331 -11.16 13.25 3.94
CA GLN A 331 -10.83 12.78 2.59
C GLN A 331 -11.55 13.56 1.48
N GLY A 332 -12.15 14.70 1.82
CA GLY A 332 -12.90 15.56 0.91
C GLY A 332 -14.28 15.04 0.52
N GLY A 333 -14.84 14.11 1.29
CA GLY A 333 -16.20 13.60 1.13
C GLY A 333 -17.21 14.22 2.09
N THR A 334 -18.42 13.66 2.11
CA THR A 334 -19.54 14.11 2.95
C THR A 334 -20.13 13.00 3.82
N THR A 335 -19.51 11.81 3.81
CA THR A 335 -20.03 10.63 4.51
C THR A 335 -19.67 10.70 5.99
N LYS A 336 -20.68 10.56 6.86
CA LYS A 336 -20.50 10.40 8.29
C LYS A 336 -19.91 9.03 8.63
N THR A 337 -19.37 8.89 9.84
CA THR A 337 -18.64 7.70 10.29
C THR A 337 -19.49 6.42 10.21
N GLU A 338 -20.67 6.41 10.81
CA GLU A 338 -21.55 5.21 10.81
C GLU A 338 -22.00 4.80 9.40
N PRO A 339 -22.55 5.71 8.56
CA PRO A 339 -22.88 5.38 7.18
C PRO A 339 -21.70 4.83 6.36
N PHE A 340 -20.48 5.30 6.62
CA PHE A 340 -19.27 4.78 5.99
C PHE A 340 -19.01 3.33 6.43
N VAL A 341 -19.07 3.04 7.73
CA VAL A 341 -18.91 1.68 8.28
C VAL A 341 -19.99 0.75 7.76
N ASP A 342 -21.25 1.19 7.71
CA ASP A 342 -22.36 0.39 7.19
C ASP A 342 -22.21 0.10 5.69
N ALA A 343 -21.70 1.05 4.91
CA ALA A 343 -21.40 0.84 3.49
C ALA A 343 -20.26 -0.18 3.29
N LEU A 344 -19.24 -0.15 4.15
CA LEU A 344 -18.15 -1.12 4.17
C LEU A 344 -18.67 -2.54 4.51
N LEU A 345 -19.38 -2.69 5.63
CA LEU A 345 -19.87 -3.99 6.10
C LEU A 345 -20.87 -4.63 5.12
N ARG A 346 -21.75 -3.84 4.50
CA ARG A 346 -22.67 -4.32 3.45
C ARG A 346 -21.97 -4.89 2.23
N ARG A 347 -20.73 -4.46 1.94
CA ARG A 347 -19.93 -4.95 0.82
C ARG A 347 -19.13 -6.20 1.14
N ILE A 348 -18.88 -6.45 2.42
CA ILE A 348 -18.17 -7.64 2.88
C ILE A 348 -19.13 -8.83 2.96
N ALA A 349 -20.37 -8.61 3.39
CA ALA A 349 -21.40 -9.66 3.51
C ALA A 349 -21.67 -10.51 2.24
N PRO A 350 -21.57 -9.98 0.98
CA PRO A 350 -21.78 -10.77 -0.24
C PRO A 350 -20.51 -11.45 -0.81
N ASN A 351 -19.30 -11.11 -0.35
CA ASN A 351 -18.06 -11.33 -1.11
C ASN A 351 -16.93 -12.07 -0.36
N LEU A 352 -17.22 -12.88 0.67
CA LEU A 352 -16.16 -13.69 1.30
C LEU A 352 -15.78 -14.91 0.44
N PRO A 353 -14.52 -15.05 -0.01
CA PRO A 353 -14.05 -16.27 -0.65
C PRO A 353 -13.82 -17.37 0.40
N ILE A 354 -14.33 -18.57 0.12
CA ILE A 354 -13.95 -19.82 0.78
C ILE A 354 -12.58 -20.27 0.23
N ASN A 355 -11.73 -20.78 1.12
CA ASN A 355 -10.36 -21.29 0.93
C ASN A 355 -9.96 -21.78 -0.48
N VAL A 356 -8.73 -21.40 -0.88
CA VAL A 356 -7.99 -21.94 -2.02
C VAL A 356 -7.55 -23.38 -1.71
N SER A 357 -8.35 -24.38 -2.11
CA SER A 357 -7.92 -25.76 -2.38
C SER A 357 -9.06 -26.63 -2.94
N ALA A 358 -8.74 -27.38 -4.01
CA ALA A 358 -9.41 -28.55 -4.59
C ALA A 358 -10.53 -28.37 -5.66
N ASN A 359 -10.45 -29.26 -6.65
CA ASN A 359 -11.10 -29.31 -7.97
C ASN A 359 -12.59 -29.74 -7.97
N HIS A 360 -13.38 -29.15 -8.90
CA HIS A 360 -14.54 -29.64 -9.70
C HIS A 360 -15.69 -30.50 -9.08
N PRO A 361 -16.87 -30.66 -9.76
CA PRO A 361 -17.78 -29.66 -10.35
C PRO A 361 -19.28 -29.91 -10.01
N GLY A 362 -20.14 -28.88 -10.21
CA GLY A 362 -21.54 -29.02 -10.63
C GLY A 362 -22.66 -29.07 -9.56
N ALA A 363 -23.61 -28.12 -9.63
CA ALA A 363 -25.07 -28.36 -9.60
C ALA A 363 -25.83 -27.01 -9.64
N GLU A 364 -26.77 -26.91 -10.58
CA GLU A 364 -27.72 -25.81 -10.77
C GLU A 364 -28.92 -25.91 -9.82
N GLY A 365 -29.52 -24.76 -9.45
CA GLY A 365 -30.87 -24.69 -8.90
C GLY A 365 -31.22 -23.31 -8.29
N PRO A 366 -32.47 -22.82 -8.40
CA PRO A 366 -32.75 -21.42 -8.72
C PRO A 366 -33.43 -20.64 -7.59
N THR A 367 -33.06 -19.38 -7.37
CA THR A 367 -33.96 -18.40 -6.70
C THR A 367 -33.67 -16.96 -7.14
N SER A 368 -34.72 -16.34 -7.66
CA SER A 368 -34.97 -14.95 -8.08
C SER A 368 -34.11 -13.84 -7.46
N ALA A 369 -33.40 -13.10 -8.32
CA ALA A 369 -32.71 -11.86 -8.02
C ALA A 369 -33.62 -10.62 -8.24
N PRO A 370 -33.46 -9.54 -7.46
CA PRO A 370 -33.95 -8.22 -7.85
C PRO A 370 -32.97 -7.60 -8.86
N HIS A 371 -33.53 -7.02 -9.93
CA HIS A 371 -32.88 -6.36 -11.09
C HIS A 371 -31.37 -6.10 -11.00
N ARG A 372 -30.58 -6.96 -11.69
CA ARG A 372 -29.19 -6.67 -12.10
C ARG A 372 -29.21 -5.60 -13.19
N VAL A 373 -28.32 -4.62 -13.08
CA VAL A 373 -27.85 -3.87 -14.25
C VAL A 373 -27.00 -4.84 -15.05
N ASP A 374 -27.38 -5.11 -16.30
CA ASP A 374 -26.73 -6.13 -17.13
C ASP A 374 -25.24 -5.78 -17.38
N SER A 375 -24.35 -6.66 -16.96
CA SER A 375 -22.93 -6.62 -17.35
C SER A 375 -22.82 -6.91 -18.85
N TYR A 376 -22.34 -5.95 -19.63
CA TYR A 376 -22.10 -6.17 -21.07
C TYR A 376 -20.87 -7.06 -21.24
N SER A 377 -21.05 -8.34 -21.59
CA SER A 377 -19.92 -9.18 -21.97
C SER A 377 -19.65 -8.98 -23.47
N PRO A 378 -18.58 -8.26 -23.88
CA PRO A 378 -18.33 -8.05 -25.30
C PRO A 378 -18.21 -9.40 -26.00
N HIS A 379 -18.94 -9.58 -27.11
CA HIS A 379 -18.81 -10.79 -27.90
C HIS A 379 -17.36 -10.93 -28.38
N ARG A 380 -16.72 -12.07 -28.10
CA ARG A 380 -15.31 -12.33 -28.50
C ARG A 380 -15.07 -12.08 -29.99
N ALA A 381 -16.06 -12.37 -30.84
CA ALA A 381 -16.05 -12.11 -32.29
C ALA A 381 -16.09 -10.62 -32.70
N LYS A 382 -16.36 -9.71 -31.76
CA LYS A 382 -16.40 -8.25 -31.93
C LYS A 382 -15.28 -7.54 -31.18
N SER A 383 -14.28 -8.29 -30.71
CA SER A 383 -13.09 -7.76 -30.03
C SER A 383 -11.86 -7.79 -30.93
N CYS A 384 -10.98 -6.80 -30.78
CA CYS A 384 -9.66 -6.74 -31.41
C CYS A 384 -8.59 -6.53 -30.35
N LEU A 385 -7.46 -7.24 -30.45
CA LEU A 385 -6.27 -6.96 -29.66
C LEU A 385 -5.42 -5.90 -30.38
N VAL A 386 -5.25 -4.75 -29.76
CA VAL A 386 -4.44 -3.65 -30.25
C VAL A 386 -3.13 -3.60 -29.47
N VAL A 387 -2.02 -3.87 -30.15
CA VAL A 387 -0.67 -3.83 -29.57
C VAL A 387 0.03 -2.53 -29.97
N MET A 388 0.14 -1.62 -29.01
CA MET A 388 0.66 -0.26 -29.19
C MET A 388 2.18 -0.21 -29.03
N ASP A 389 2.86 0.32 -30.04
CA ASP A 389 4.25 0.79 -29.98
C ASP A 389 5.24 -0.23 -29.40
N PHE A 390 5.02 -1.52 -29.68
CA PHE A 390 5.88 -2.62 -29.21
C PHE A 390 7.12 -2.79 -30.10
N GLN A 391 7.88 -1.69 -30.26
CA GLN A 391 9.02 -1.58 -31.17
C GLN A 391 10.36 -1.57 -30.42
N ASN A 392 11.41 -1.98 -31.14
CA ASN A 392 12.75 -2.18 -30.58
C ASN A 392 13.35 -0.91 -29.94
N ASP A 393 13.21 0.27 -30.56
CA ASP A 393 13.77 1.51 -30.02
C ASP A 393 13.15 1.89 -28.67
N PHE A 394 11.85 1.71 -28.51
CA PHE A 394 11.15 2.00 -27.26
C PHE A 394 11.56 1.02 -26.16
N MET A 395 11.66 -0.27 -26.48
CA MET A 395 12.10 -1.26 -25.52
C MET A 395 13.57 -1.08 -25.10
N ALA A 396 14.46 -0.77 -26.05
CA ALA A 396 15.88 -0.64 -25.80
C ALA A 396 16.22 0.62 -24.97
N GLN A 397 15.43 1.68 -25.13
CA GLN A 397 15.65 2.96 -24.46
C GLN A 397 14.81 3.12 -23.17
N TYR A 398 14.01 2.12 -22.81
CA TYR A 398 13.20 2.17 -21.61
C TYR A 398 14.07 2.15 -20.35
N LYS A 399 13.80 3.08 -19.43
CA LYS A 399 14.69 3.37 -18.28
C LYS A 399 14.76 2.24 -17.24
N THR A 400 13.74 1.38 -17.18
CA THR A 400 13.59 0.36 -16.14
C THR A 400 13.62 -1.05 -16.74
N PRO A 401 14.78 -1.75 -16.74
CA PRO A 401 14.91 -3.07 -17.38
C PRO A 401 13.94 -4.13 -16.88
N ARG A 402 13.59 -4.12 -15.58
CA ARG A 402 12.63 -5.08 -14.99
C ARG A 402 11.22 -4.96 -15.58
N VAL A 403 10.78 -3.74 -15.90
CA VAL A 403 9.47 -3.50 -16.54
C VAL A 403 9.47 -4.08 -17.95
N MET A 404 10.57 -3.90 -18.69
CA MET A 404 10.70 -4.51 -20.02
C MET A 404 10.79 -6.03 -19.97
N LEU A 405 11.45 -6.61 -18.97
CA LEU A 405 11.44 -8.06 -18.76
C LEU A 405 10.03 -8.59 -18.53
N ARG A 406 9.25 -7.94 -17.66
CA ARG A 406 7.82 -8.25 -17.43
C ARG A 406 7.04 -8.22 -18.73
N ILE A 407 7.11 -7.12 -19.49
CA ILE A 407 6.32 -6.99 -20.72
C ILE A 407 6.76 -8.01 -21.77
N LYS A 408 8.07 -8.28 -21.90
CA LYS A 408 8.58 -9.32 -22.82
C LYS A 408 8.14 -10.73 -22.43
N GLU A 409 7.93 -11.00 -21.15
CA GLU A 409 7.41 -12.27 -20.65
C GLU A 409 5.91 -12.43 -20.94
N TYR A 410 5.13 -11.37 -20.73
CA TYR A 410 3.67 -11.45 -20.75
C TYR A 410 3.03 -11.10 -22.10
N MET A 411 3.66 -10.25 -22.92
CA MET A 411 3.14 -9.89 -24.24
C MET A 411 2.92 -11.11 -25.15
N PRO A 412 3.86 -12.07 -25.27
CA PRO A 412 3.64 -13.27 -26.09
C PRO A 412 2.43 -14.07 -25.63
N ARG A 413 2.19 -14.14 -24.31
CA ARG A 413 1.06 -14.88 -23.75
C ARG A 413 -0.29 -14.28 -24.13
N VAL A 414 -0.40 -12.95 -24.20
CA VAL A 414 -1.63 -12.26 -24.64
C VAL A 414 -1.83 -12.42 -26.14
N VAL A 415 -0.76 -12.32 -26.93
CA VAL A 415 -0.81 -12.53 -28.39
C VAL A 415 -1.23 -13.97 -28.71
N ASP A 416 -0.60 -14.96 -28.11
CA ASP A 416 -0.92 -16.38 -28.29
C ASP A 416 -2.35 -16.69 -27.86
N TRP A 417 -2.80 -16.10 -26.76
CA TRP A 417 -4.17 -16.22 -26.30
C TRP A 417 -5.15 -15.65 -27.32
N ALA A 418 -4.91 -14.44 -27.85
CA ALA A 418 -5.78 -13.84 -28.85
C ALA A 418 -5.85 -14.71 -30.11
N ARG A 419 -4.75 -15.37 -30.50
CA ARG A 419 -4.74 -16.33 -31.61
C ARG A 419 -5.56 -17.58 -31.34
N ARG A 420 -5.42 -18.19 -30.16
CA ARG A 420 -6.22 -19.36 -29.78
C ARG A 420 -7.72 -19.05 -29.76
N GLU A 421 -8.09 -17.85 -29.35
CA GLU A 421 -9.47 -17.39 -29.25
C GLU A 421 -10.03 -16.80 -30.57
N GLY A 422 -9.23 -16.79 -31.65
CA GLY A 422 -9.65 -16.25 -32.94
C GLY A 422 -9.86 -14.73 -32.96
N ILE A 423 -9.26 -14.00 -32.02
CA ILE A 423 -9.32 -12.54 -31.95
C ILE A 423 -8.31 -11.94 -32.94
N GLU A 424 -8.76 -10.96 -33.73
CA GLU A 424 -7.88 -10.22 -34.64
C GLU A 424 -6.87 -9.39 -33.86
N ILE A 425 -5.63 -9.27 -34.39
CA ILE A 425 -4.56 -8.47 -33.76
C ILE A 425 -4.14 -7.35 -34.71
N ALA A 426 -4.18 -6.14 -34.19
CA ALA A 426 -3.68 -4.93 -34.83
C ALA A 426 -2.40 -4.46 -34.12
N TRP A 427 -1.28 -4.51 -34.83
CA TRP A 427 -0.02 -3.91 -34.41
C TRP A 427 0.00 -2.46 -34.84
N VAL A 428 0.10 -1.55 -33.89
CA VAL A 428 0.17 -0.12 -34.16
C VAL A 428 1.57 0.35 -33.81
N ARG A 429 2.32 0.77 -34.83
CA ARG A 429 3.70 1.25 -34.70
C ARG A 429 3.74 2.76 -34.75
N PHE A 430 4.69 3.37 -34.05
CA PHE A 430 5.05 4.77 -34.21
C PHE A 430 6.23 4.90 -35.17
N LEU A 431 6.14 5.84 -36.11
CA LEU A 431 7.24 6.26 -36.97
C LEU A 431 7.60 7.72 -36.67
N GLY A 432 8.77 7.92 -36.07
CA GLY A 432 9.21 9.22 -35.60
C GLY A 432 10.02 10.04 -36.60
N ASP A 433 10.07 9.65 -37.87
CA ASP A 433 10.86 10.35 -38.89
C ASP A 433 10.52 11.84 -38.97
N GLU A 434 11.55 12.67 -39.11
CA GLU A 434 11.38 14.13 -39.21
C GLU A 434 10.52 14.55 -40.40
N LYS A 435 10.49 13.73 -41.48
CA LYS A 435 9.65 13.99 -42.66
C LYS A 435 8.15 13.94 -42.36
N TYR A 436 7.73 13.28 -41.28
CA TYR A 436 6.34 13.22 -40.84
C TYR A 436 6.00 14.29 -39.79
N GLN A 437 7.01 14.89 -39.16
CA GLN A 437 6.81 15.83 -38.07
C GLN A 437 6.43 17.23 -38.57
N PRO A 438 5.39 17.87 -38.00
CA PRO A 438 5.12 19.28 -38.23
C PRO A 438 6.31 20.17 -37.85
N ALA A 439 6.43 21.34 -38.47
CA ALA A 439 7.53 22.28 -38.24
C ALA A 439 7.73 22.62 -36.75
N THR A 440 6.64 22.84 -36.02
CA THR A 440 6.68 23.17 -34.58
C THR A 440 7.17 22.01 -33.72
N TRP A 441 6.93 20.75 -34.13
CA TRP A 441 7.45 19.58 -33.43
C TRP A 441 8.96 19.47 -33.63
N ARG A 442 9.44 19.59 -34.88
CA ARG A 442 10.88 19.58 -35.19
C ARG A 442 11.64 20.63 -34.38
N GLN A 443 11.08 21.85 -34.30
CA GLN A 443 11.65 22.93 -33.50
C GLN A 443 11.73 22.59 -31.99
N ARG A 444 10.65 22.04 -31.40
CA ARG A 444 10.66 21.60 -30.00
C ARG A 444 11.69 20.48 -29.75
N ASN A 445 11.80 19.52 -30.67
CA ASN A 445 12.80 18.46 -30.57
C ASN A 445 14.22 19.03 -30.59
N GLN A 446 14.50 19.98 -31.48
CA GLN A 446 15.79 20.66 -31.54
C GLN A 446 16.11 21.42 -30.24
N MET A 447 15.14 22.19 -29.71
CA MET A 447 15.31 22.91 -28.43
C MET A 447 15.56 21.97 -27.25
N GLN A 448 15.00 20.76 -27.29
CA GLN A 448 15.11 19.78 -26.21
C GLN A 448 16.20 18.72 -26.46
N GLY A 449 16.99 18.84 -27.53
CA GLY A 449 18.01 17.85 -27.91
C GLY A 449 17.45 16.45 -28.18
N ARG A 450 16.18 16.34 -28.59
CA ARG A 450 15.52 15.05 -28.84
C ARG A 450 15.82 14.54 -30.25
N ARG A 451 16.15 13.26 -30.34
CA ARG A 451 16.34 12.53 -31.61
C ARG A 451 15.06 11.79 -32.01
N ALA A 452 14.84 11.62 -33.31
CA ALA A 452 13.79 10.76 -33.83
C ALA A 452 14.03 9.28 -33.47
N TRP A 453 12.98 8.61 -32.99
CA TRP A 453 12.95 7.17 -32.69
C TRP A 453 12.06 6.44 -33.69
N CYS A 454 12.26 5.13 -33.81
CA CYS A 454 11.49 4.24 -34.67
C CYS A 454 11.45 4.76 -36.12
N LYS A 455 12.62 5.06 -36.70
CA LYS A 455 12.72 5.55 -38.08
C LYS A 455 12.31 4.47 -39.07
N GLU A 456 11.53 4.85 -40.08
CA GLU A 456 11.06 3.93 -41.13
C GLU A 456 12.23 3.15 -41.75
N GLY A 457 12.09 1.82 -41.82
CA GLY A 457 13.11 0.92 -42.36
C GLY A 457 14.30 0.63 -41.42
N SER A 458 14.32 1.17 -40.20
CA SER A 458 15.35 0.85 -39.20
C SER A 458 14.94 -0.31 -38.29
N TRP A 459 15.94 -1.01 -37.75
CA TRP A 459 15.73 -2.02 -36.69
C TRP A 459 14.89 -1.46 -35.52
N GLY A 460 15.11 -0.20 -35.16
CA GLY A 460 14.37 0.48 -34.10
C GLY A 460 12.86 0.56 -34.34
N ALA A 461 12.44 0.60 -35.61
CA ALA A 461 11.02 0.64 -36.00
C ALA A 461 10.37 -0.75 -36.12
N GLU A 462 11.16 -1.83 -36.10
CA GLU A 462 10.63 -3.19 -36.14
C GLU A 462 9.93 -3.54 -34.82
N ILE A 463 8.92 -4.41 -34.91
CA ILE A 463 8.26 -4.99 -33.74
C ILE A 463 9.26 -5.89 -33.02
N ALA A 464 9.22 -5.85 -31.69
CA ALA A 464 10.03 -6.67 -30.81
C ALA A 464 10.08 -8.15 -31.22
N SER A 465 11.28 -8.73 -31.32
CA SER A 465 11.45 -10.13 -31.74
C SER A 465 10.93 -11.18 -30.75
N CYS A 466 10.51 -10.79 -29.54
CA CYS A 466 9.92 -11.71 -28.58
C CYS A 466 8.47 -12.09 -28.91
N VAL A 467 7.87 -11.48 -29.93
CA VAL A 467 6.56 -11.85 -30.48
C VAL A 467 6.67 -12.04 -31.99
N GLN A 468 5.90 -12.97 -32.54
CA GLN A 468 5.87 -13.21 -33.98
C GLN A 468 4.65 -12.52 -34.59
N VAL A 469 4.87 -11.68 -35.60
CA VAL A 469 3.79 -11.07 -36.40
C VAL A 469 3.43 -12.05 -37.52
N HIS A 470 2.19 -12.54 -37.55
CA HIS A 470 1.75 -13.45 -38.61
C HIS A 470 1.17 -12.67 -39.81
N THR A 471 1.07 -13.33 -40.96
CA THR A 471 0.51 -12.74 -42.19
C THR A 471 -0.97 -12.36 -42.07
N ALA A 472 -1.70 -12.95 -41.11
CA ALA A 472 -3.08 -12.61 -40.81
C ALA A 472 -3.22 -11.35 -39.95
N ASP A 473 -2.13 -10.87 -39.35
CA ASP A 473 -2.10 -9.69 -38.50
C ASP A 473 -2.24 -8.42 -39.34
N ARG A 474 -2.75 -7.35 -38.74
CA ARG A 474 -2.76 -6.03 -39.35
C ARG A 474 -1.69 -5.16 -38.72
N VAL A 475 -0.93 -4.45 -39.53
CA VAL A 475 0.10 -3.51 -39.07
C VAL A 475 -0.27 -2.11 -39.56
N PHE A 476 -0.28 -1.15 -38.65
CA PHE A 476 -0.61 0.25 -38.90
C PHE A 476 0.52 1.15 -38.42
N ASP A 477 0.86 2.17 -39.21
CA ASP A 477 1.95 3.09 -38.91
C ASP A 477 1.45 4.48 -38.57
N LYS A 478 1.62 4.88 -37.31
CA LYS A 478 1.41 6.24 -36.81
C LYS A 478 2.59 7.14 -37.18
N LYS A 479 2.41 7.94 -38.22
CA LYS A 479 3.45 8.83 -38.76
C LYS A 479 3.50 10.14 -37.98
N ALA A 480 4.34 10.18 -36.94
CA ALA A 480 4.54 11.32 -36.04
C ALA A 480 3.26 11.83 -35.33
N TYR A 481 2.48 10.91 -34.76
CA TYR A 481 1.39 11.21 -33.83
C TYR A 481 1.15 10.04 -32.86
N PHE A 482 0.52 10.31 -31.71
CA PHE A 482 0.33 9.30 -30.65
C PHE A 482 -1.00 8.56 -30.76
N ASP A 483 -2.07 9.26 -31.13
CA ASP A 483 -3.42 8.72 -31.28
C ASP A 483 -3.55 7.91 -32.59
N PRO A 484 -3.79 6.59 -32.54
CA PRO A 484 -3.92 5.78 -33.76
C PRO A 484 -5.14 6.17 -34.61
N PHE A 485 -6.15 6.81 -34.04
CA PHE A 485 -7.36 7.23 -34.77
C PHE A 485 -7.17 8.49 -35.63
N LEU A 486 -5.95 9.06 -35.66
CA LEU A 486 -5.60 10.07 -36.66
C LEU A 486 -5.19 9.44 -38.00
N GLY A 487 -4.96 8.13 -38.05
CA GLY A 487 -4.74 7.38 -39.28
C GLY A 487 -6.06 6.83 -39.84
N GLU A 488 -6.34 7.08 -41.12
CA GLU A 488 -7.57 6.62 -41.78
C GLU A 488 -7.65 5.09 -41.83
N ASP A 489 -6.55 4.40 -42.12
CA ASP A 489 -6.51 2.93 -42.24
C ASP A 489 -6.91 2.24 -40.93
N PHE A 490 -6.32 2.66 -39.80
CA PHE A 490 -6.66 2.11 -38.49
C PHE A 490 -8.09 2.45 -38.10
N THR A 491 -8.50 3.72 -38.29
CA THR A 491 -9.85 4.18 -37.95
C THR A 491 -10.92 3.39 -38.70
N ASN A 492 -10.75 3.21 -40.00
CA ASN A 492 -11.67 2.42 -40.83
C ASN A 492 -11.65 0.94 -40.43
N TYR A 493 -10.47 0.38 -40.15
CA TYR A 493 -10.33 -1.00 -39.73
C TYR A 493 -11.13 -1.31 -38.45
N VAL A 494 -11.03 -0.46 -37.43
CA VAL A 494 -11.61 -0.74 -36.12
C VAL A 494 -13.14 -0.56 -36.03
N THR A 495 -13.77 0.07 -37.03
CA THR A 495 -15.25 0.23 -37.09
C THR A 495 -16.04 -1.08 -37.08
N ARG A 496 -15.39 -2.21 -37.37
CA ARG A 496 -16.02 -3.55 -37.37
C ARG A 496 -16.16 -4.16 -35.96
N PHE A 497 -15.44 -3.60 -34.98
CA PHE A 497 -15.40 -4.08 -33.61
C PHE A 497 -16.26 -3.21 -32.69
N GLU A 498 -16.65 -3.76 -31.55
CA GLU A 498 -17.34 -3.04 -30.48
C GLU A 498 -16.41 -2.84 -29.27
N HIS A 499 -15.29 -3.59 -29.22
CA HIS A 499 -14.39 -3.64 -28.09
C HIS A 499 -12.92 -3.77 -28.52
N LEU A 500 -12.03 -3.03 -27.86
CA LEU A 500 -10.59 -3.09 -28.07
C LEU A 500 -9.89 -3.55 -26.79
N VAL A 501 -9.13 -4.64 -26.87
CA VAL A 501 -8.13 -4.99 -25.85
C VAL A 501 -6.86 -4.22 -26.18
N VAL A 502 -6.44 -3.28 -25.35
CA VAL A 502 -5.27 -2.44 -25.60
C VAL A 502 -4.12 -2.88 -24.70
N VAL A 503 -2.97 -3.16 -25.31
CA VAL A 503 -1.70 -3.48 -24.65
C VAL A 503 -0.57 -2.70 -25.32
N GLY A 504 0.62 -2.65 -24.72
CA GLY A 504 1.79 -2.03 -25.35
C GLY A 504 2.43 -0.93 -24.50
N LEU A 505 3.28 -0.12 -25.11
CA LEU A 505 4.12 0.83 -24.38
C LEU A 505 3.48 2.21 -24.23
N PHE A 506 3.72 2.82 -23.07
CA PHE A 506 3.36 4.19 -22.66
C PHE A 506 1.88 4.38 -22.31
N ALA A 507 1.53 3.89 -21.11
CA ALA A 507 0.24 4.03 -20.44
C ALA A 507 -0.26 5.49 -20.35
N ASP A 508 0.67 6.43 -20.22
CA ASP A 508 0.44 7.87 -20.06
C ASP A 508 0.55 8.66 -21.37
N ILE A 509 0.76 7.97 -22.50
CA ILE A 509 0.88 8.59 -23.83
C ILE A 509 0.05 7.83 -24.86
N CYS A 510 0.64 6.83 -25.52
CA CYS A 510 0.04 6.21 -26.70
C CYS A 510 -1.09 5.25 -26.37
N VAL A 511 -0.97 4.50 -25.27
CA VAL A 511 -2.06 3.64 -24.79
C VAL A 511 -3.24 4.48 -24.33
N ASP A 512 -2.99 5.54 -23.55
CA ASP A 512 -4.01 6.52 -23.17
C ASP A 512 -4.67 7.19 -24.39
N ALA A 513 -3.88 7.62 -25.39
CA ALA A 513 -4.43 8.20 -26.61
C ALA A 513 -5.34 7.23 -27.36
N ALA A 514 -4.94 5.95 -27.47
CA ALA A 514 -5.76 4.91 -28.09
C ALA A 514 -7.05 4.65 -27.30
N VAL A 515 -6.96 4.51 -25.97
CA VAL A 515 -8.11 4.25 -25.10
C VAL A 515 -9.09 5.42 -25.13
N ARG A 516 -8.61 6.65 -25.00
CA ARG A 516 -9.42 7.87 -25.14
C ARG A 516 -10.10 7.96 -26.50
N GLY A 517 -9.34 7.73 -27.57
CA GLY A 517 -9.86 7.81 -28.94
C GLY A 517 -10.93 6.76 -29.23
N ALA A 518 -10.80 5.57 -28.64
CA ALA A 518 -11.78 4.49 -28.71
C ALA A 518 -13.06 4.85 -27.94
N PHE A 519 -12.93 5.34 -26.71
CA PHE A 519 -14.04 5.82 -25.89
C PHE A 519 -14.87 6.89 -26.60
N GLN A 520 -14.22 7.90 -27.19
CA GLN A 520 -14.90 8.97 -27.94
C GLN A 520 -15.68 8.48 -29.17
N ARG A 521 -15.40 7.26 -29.62
CA ARG A 521 -16.06 6.59 -30.76
C ARG A 521 -17.06 5.53 -30.32
N GLY A 522 -17.33 5.41 -29.01
CA GLY A 522 -18.28 4.44 -28.46
C GLY A 522 -17.76 3.00 -28.40
N LEU A 523 -16.44 2.79 -28.52
CA LEU A 523 -15.83 1.47 -28.38
C LEU A 523 -15.52 1.19 -26.91
N TRP A 524 -15.84 -0.01 -26.45
CA TRP A 524 -15.41 -0.51 -25.15
C TRP A 524 -13.91 -0.77 -25.16
N THR A 525 -13.27 -0.64 -24.00
CA THR A 525 -11.82 -0.87 -23.88
C THR A 525 -11.46 -1.70 -22.66
N THR A 526 -10.57 -2.68 -22.87
CA THR A 526 -9.90 -3.44 -21.80
C THR A 526 -8.39 -3.20 -21.91
N VAL A 527 -7.72 -2.87 -20.81
CA VAL A 527 -6.26 -2.73 -20.75
C VAL A 527 -5.69 -3.89 -19.93
N VAL A 528 -4.71 -4.60 -20.48
CA VAL A 528 -4.00 -5.66 -19.75
C VAL A 528 -2.80 -5.07 -19.02
N ARG A 529 -2.89 -5.05 -17.69
CA ARG A 529 -1.98 -4.32 -16.79
C ARG A 529 -0.51 -4.70 -16.99
N GLU A 530 -0.18 -5.99 -16.94
CA GLU A 530 1.20 -6.47 -16.99
C GLU A 530 1.83 -6.36 -18.39
N CYS A 531 1.02 -6.15 -19.43
CA CYS A 531 1.46 -5.93 -20.82
C CYS A 531 1.55 -4.44 -21.18
N THR A 532 1.49 -3.56 -20.18
CA THR A 532 1.53 -2.10 -20.37
C THR A 532 2.61 -1.46 -19.47
N ALA A 533 3.13 -0.30 -19.86
CA ALA A 533 4.15 0.45 -19.09
C ALA A 533 3.97 1.96 -19.22
N GLY A 534 4.13 2.75 -18.15
CA GLY A 534 4.17 4.23 -18.23
C GLY A 534 5.53 4.78 -18.70
N LEU A 535 5.61 6.00 -19.25
CA LEU A 535 6.88 6.66 -19.62
C LEU A 535 7.30 7.73 -18.61
N HIS A 536 6.37 8.59 -18.22
CA HIS A 536 6.60 9.73 -17.33
C HIS A 536 5.85 9.60 -16.01
N LEU A 537 4.65 9.02 -16.04
CA LEU A 537 3.85 8.76 -14.84
C LEU A 537 3.91 7.28 -14.44
N PRO A 538 3.71 6.95 -13.15
CA PRO A 538 3.42 5.58 -12.74
C PRO A 538 2.20 5.05 -13.48
N GLU A 539 2.32 3.86 -14.08
CA GLU A 539 1.27 3.24 -14.90
C GLU A 539 -0.07 3.06 -14.17
N GLU A 540 -0.05 2.81 -12.86
CA GLU A 540 -1.25 2.73 -12.01
C GLU A 540 -2.06 4.03 -12.00
N GLN A 541 -1.41 5.19 -12.13
CA GLN A 541 -2.11 6.47 -12.22
C GLN A 541 -2.87 6.60 -13.55
N SER A 542 -2.25 6.16 -14.65
CA SER A 542 -2.90 6.13 -15.96
C SER A 542 -4.06 5.15 -15.99
N PHE A 543 -3.91 3.97 -15.36
CA PHE A 543 -4.99 2.98 -15.26
C PHE A 543 -6.19 3.53 -14.48
N ALA A 544 -5.95 4.10 -13.30
CA ALA A 544 -7.02 4.69 -12.50
C ALA A 544 -7.75 5.81 -13.25
N TYR A 545 -7.01 6.62 -14.03
CA TYR A 545 -7.58 7.66 -14.87
C TYR A 545 -8.44 7.09 -16.01
N MET A 546 -7.97 6.06 -16.73
CA MET A 546 -8.73 5.41 -17.80
C MET A 546 -10.02 4.77 -17.26
N GLN A 547 -9.95 4.10 -16.11
CA GLN A 547 -11.13 3.53 -15.44
C GLN A 547 -12.14 4.63 -15.07
N ALA A 548 -11.67 5.70 -14.44
CA ALA A 548 -12.54 6.76 -13.95
C ALA A 548 -13.17 7.62 -15.06
N VAL A 549 -12.43 7.88 -16.15
CA VAL A 549 -12.85 8.84 -17.18
C VAL A 549 -13.41 8.16 -18.42
N TYR A 550 -12.84 7.02 -18.82
CA TYR A 550 -13.21 6.32 -20.06
C TYR A 550 -14.05 5.07 -19.80
N GLY A 551 -14.21 4.66 -18.55
CA GLY A 551 -14.89 3.40 -18.21
C GLY A 551 -14.13 2.17 -18.72
N SER A 552 -12.83 2.29 -18.98
CA SER A 552 -12.00 1.18 -19.43
C SER A 552 -11.87 0.13 -18.34
N GLU A 553 -11.97 -1.15 -18.68
CA GLU A 553 -11.63 -2.21 -17.75
C GLU A 553 -10.11 -2.38 -17.69
N VAL A 554 -9.53 -2.46 -16.48
CA VAL A 554 -8.08 -2.75 -16.31
C VAL A 554 -7.95 -4.07 -15.58
N VAL A 555 -7.46 -5.07 -16.30
CA VAL A 555 -7.38 -6.46 -15.81
C VAL A 555 -5.95 -6.94 -15.66
N GLY A 556 -5.73 -7.78 -14.66
CA GLY A 556 -4.49 -8.54 -14.53
C GLY A 556 -4.44 -9.66 -15.57
N ILE A 557 -3.25 -9.99 -16.06
CA ILE A 557 -3.07 -10.96 -17.14
C ILE A 557 -3.61 -12.35 -16.82
N ASN A 558 -3.46 -12.85 -15.59
CA ASN A 558 -3.97 -14.17 -15.24
C ASN A 558 -5.52 -14.21 -15.28
N GLN A 559 -6.17 -13.13 -14.85
CA GLN A 559 -7.61 -12.98 -14.98
C GLN A 559 -7.99 -12.92 -16.47
N PHE A 560 -7.33 -12.05 -17.24
CA PHE A 560 -7.60 -11.89 -18.68
C PHE A 560 -7.45 -13.20 -19.47
N LEU A 561 -6.39 -13.96 -19.23
CA LEU A 561 -6.18 -15.25 -19.91
C LEU A 561 -7.24 -16.30 -19.54
N SER A 562 -7.86 -16.19 -18.36
CA SER A 562 -8.87 -17.12 -17.88
C SER A 562 -10.29 -16.77 -18.34
N THR A 563 -10.68 -15.49 -18.28
CA THR A 563 -12.04 -15.03 -18.56
C THR A 563 -12.18 -14.43 -19.96
N GLY A 564 -11.09 -13.98 -20.56
CA GLY A 564 -11.08 -13.07 -21.70
C GLY A 564 -11.42 -11.63 -21.29
N PRO A 565 -11.65 -10.74 -22.26
CA PRO A 565 -12.12 -9.40 -21.99
C PRO A 565 -13.52 -9.45 -21.39
N VAL A 566 -13.66 -8.82 -20.23
CA VAL A 566 -14.95 -8.54 -19.61
C VAL A 566 -15.13 -7.02 -19.72
N ALA A 567 -16.37 -6.55 -19.88
CA ALA A 567 -16.67 -5.14 -19.69
C ALA A 567 -17.72 -5.05 -18.57
N ASN A 568 -17.27 -4.70 -17.38
CA ASN A 568 -18.20 -4.44 -16.28
C ASN A 568 -18.78 -3.02 -16.43
N LEU A 569 -20.11 -2.95 -16.60
CA LEU A 569 -20.88 -1.70 -16.53
C LEU A 569 -21.14 -1.31 -15.07
#